data_AF-A0A178V4F9-F1
#
_entry.id   AF-A0A178V4F9-F1
#
_cell.length_a   1.000
_cell.length_b   1.000
_cell.length_c   1.000
_cell.angle_alpha   90.00
_cell.angle_beta   90.00
_cell.angle_gamma   90.00
#
_symmetry.space_group_name_H-M   'P 1'
#
loop_
_entity.id
_entity.type
_entity.pdbx_description
1 polymer ?
#
loop_
_entity_poly.entity_id
_entity_poly.type
_entity_poly.pdbx_seq_one_letter_code
_entity_poly.pdbx_strand_id
1 'polypeptide(L)'
;MYVPGFGEASPEAKAAKHLHDFFTYVAVRIVSAQLESYNPEAYMELREFLDTNSVSDGDKFCATLMRRSSRHMNLGTKNNTFISIIWL
;
A
#
# COMPACT_ATOMS: atom_id res chain seq x y z
N MET A 1 1.29 19.68 -18.56
CA MET A 1 0.37 20.24 -19.57
C MET A 1 -0.46 21.32 -18.89
N TYR A 2 -0.64 22.51 -19.48
CA TYR A 2 -1.52 23.53 -18.88
C TYR A 2 -2.95 23.29 -19.36
N VAL A 3 -3.89 23.14 -18.42
CA VAL A 3 -5.31 22.89 -18.70
C VAL A 3 -6.13 24.05 -18.10
N PRO A 4 -6.85 24.84 -18.91
CA PRO A 4 -7.67 25.94 -18.41
C PRO A 4 -8.71 25.46 -17.39
N GLY A 5 -8.84 26.15 -16.26
CA GLY A 5 -9.73 25.77 -15.15
C GLY A 5 -9.09 24.87 -14.09
N PHE A 6 -7.87 24.39 -14.29
CA PHE A 6 -7.07 23.69 -13.27
C PHE A 6 -5.95 24.59 -12.77
N GLY A 7 -6.18 25.29 -11.65
CA GLY A 7 -5.21 26.17 -10.99
C GLY A 7 -4.33 25.50 -9.94
N GLU A 8 -4.47 24.18 -9.76
CA GLU A 8 -3.74 23.35 -8.78
C GLU A 8 -2.98 22.22 -9.51
N ALA A 9 -2.79 21.06 -8.85
CA ALA A 9 -2.29 19.85 -9.49
C ALA A 9 -3.08 19.54 -10.77
N SER A 10 -2.37 19.15 -11.83
CA SER A 10 -2.98 18.85 -13.12
C SER A 10 -3.98 17.68 -12.99
N PRO A 11 -4.97 17.56 -13.89
CA PRO A 11 -5.89 16.43 -13.91
C PRO A 11 -5.15 15.08 -13.90
N GLU A 12 -4.05 14.99 -14.63
CA GLU A 12 -3.21 13.78 -14.70
C GLU A 12 -2.51 13.51 -13.37
N ALA A 13 -2.03 14.53 -12.67
CA ALA A 13 -1.42 14.36 -11.35
C ALA A 13 -2.46 13.89 -10.30
N LYS A 14 -3.70 14.42 -10.35
CA LYS A 14 -4.81 13.95 -9.51
C LYS A 14 -5.15 12.48 -9.83
N ALA A 15 -5.25 12.13 -11.10
CA ALA A 15 -5.50 10.74 -11.53
C ALA A 15 -4.36 9.79 -11.12
N ALA A 16 -3.10 10.21 -11.27
CA ALA A 16 -1.93 9.44 -10.87
C ALA A 16 -1.93 9.16 -9.36
N LYS A 17 -2.28 10.16 -8.53
CA LYS A 17 -2.42 9.95 -7.09
C LYS A 17 -3.53 8.95 -6.75
N HIS A 18 -4.69 9.03 -7.41
CA HIS A 18 -5.74 8.03 -7.23
C HIS A 18 -5.30 6.62 -7.65
N LEU A 19 -4.58 6.49 -8.77
CA LEU A 19 -4.03 5.20 -9.22
C LEU A 19 -3.00 4.65 -8.23
N HIS A 20 -2.14 5.50 -7.68
CA HIS A 20 -1.17 5.12 -6.65
C HIS A 20 -1.85 4.54 -5.40
N ASP A 21 -2.86 5.23 -4.88
CA ASP A 21 -3.61 4.76 -3.71
C ASP A 21 -4.39 3.46 -4.05
N PHE A 22 -4.94 3.36 -5.26
CA PHE A 22 -5.60 2.15 -5.74
C PHE A 22 -4.65 0.95 -5.84
N PHE A 23 -3.44 1.14 -6.39
CA PHE A 23 -2.45 0.07 -6.47
C PHE A 23 -1.95 -0.35 -5.10
N THR A 24 -1.89 0.56 -4.12
CA THR A 24 -1.60 0.21 -2.72
C THR A 24 -2.67 -0.73 -2.16
N TYR A 25 -3.95 -0.42 -2.38
CA TYR A 25 -5.05 -1.30 -2.00
C TYR A 25 -4.96 -2.68 -2.67
N VAL A 26 -4.69 -2.74 -3.97
CA VAL A 26 -4.53 -3.99 -4.71
C VAL A 26 -3.36 -4.81 -4.17
N ALA A 27 -2.21 -4.18 -3.90
CA ALA A 27 -1.03 -4.86 -3.36
C ALA A 27 -1.30 -5.47 -1.98
N VAL A 28 -1.96 -4.73 -1.09
CA VAL A 28 -2.38 -5.22 0.23
C VAL A 28 -3.27 -6.46 0.10
N ARG A 29 -4.23 -6.45 -0.83
CA ARG A 29 -5.10 -7.60 -1.07
C ARG A 29 -4.36 -8.81 -1.62
N ILE A 30 -3.46 -8.61 -2.58
CA ILE A 30 -2.64 -9.69 -3.15
C ILE A 30 -1.83 -10.35 -2.05
N VAL A 31 -1.14 -9.56 -1.22
CA VAL A 31 -0.29 -10.15 -0.18
C VAL A 31 -1.12 -10.74 0.94
N SER A 32 -2.25 -10.14 1.33
CA SER A 32 -3.15 -10.76 2.30
C SER A 32 -3.57 -12.17 1.85
N ALA A 33 -3.96 -12.34 0.59
CA ALA A 33 -4.28 -13.65 0.03
C ALA A 33 -3.07 -14.62 0.01
N GLN A 34 -1.86 -14.12 -0.25
CA GLN A 34 -0.64 -14.94 -0.16
C GLN A 34 -0.36 -15.36 1.29
N LEU A 35 -0.47 -14.45 2.26
CA LEU A 35 -0.18 -14.75 3.66
C LEU A 35 -1.18 -15.74 4.25
N GLU A 36 -2.44 -15.72 3.80
CA GLU A 36 -3.46 -16.65 4.28
C GLU A 36 -3.03 -18.12 4.16
N SER A 37 -2.31 -18.49 3.09
CA SER A 37 -1.77 -19.85 2.92
C SER A 37 -0.32 -20.01 3.39
N TYR A 38 0.53 -19.01 3.18
CA TYR A 38 1.97 -19.13 3.41
C TYR A 38 2.39 -18.81 4.85
N ASN A 39 1.67 -17.94 5.55
CA ASN A 39 1.94 -17.55 6.93
C ASN A 39 0.68 -16.97 7.62
N PRO A 40 -0.17 -17.85 8.20
CA PRO A 40 -1.43 -17.44 8.83
C PRO A 40 -1.28 -16.46 10.01
N GLU A 41 -0.15 -16.50 10.73
CA GLU A 41 0.14 -15.57 11.83
C GLU A 41 0.32 -14.14 11.27
N ALA A 42 1.16 -13.99 10.24
CA ALA A 42 1.35 -12.70 9.57
C ALA A 42 0.07 -12.21 8.85
N TYR A 43 -0.78 -13.13 8.37
CA TYR A 43 -2.10 -12.78 7.84
C TYR A 43 -2.99 -12.16 8.92
N MET A 44 -3.05 -12.76 10.11
CA MET A 44 -3.84 -12.21 11.22
C MET A 44 -3.32 -10.83 11.66
N GLU A 45 -2.01 -10.66 11.76
CA GLU A 45 -1.39 -9.37 12.08
C GLU A 45 -1.74 -8.31 11.02
N LEU A 46 -1.68 -8.66 9.73
CA LEU A 46 -2.07 -7.75 8.64
C LEU A 46 -3.56 -7.40 8.70
N ARG A 47 -4.42 -8.35 9.04
CA ARG A 47 -5.88 -8.13 9.17
C ARG A 47 -6.19 -7.17 10.32
N GLU A 48 -5.60 -7.37 11.49
CA GLU A 48 -5.74 -6.47 12.64
C GLU A 48 -5.20 -5.06 12.33
N PHE A 49 -4.09 -4.99 11.58
CA PHE A 49 -3.56 -3.71 11.11
C PHE A 49 -4.55 -2.98 10.20
N LEU A 50 -5.23 -3.70 9.29
CA LEU A 50 -6.22 -3.14 8.37
C LEU A 50 -7.50 -2.65 9.07
N ASP A 51 -7.88 -3.26 10.20
CA ASP A 51 -9.04 -2.82 10.97
C ASP A 51 -8.81 -1.44 11.63
N THR A 52 -7.55 -1.07 11.86
CA THR A 52 -7.17 0.19 12.53
C THR A 52 -6.52 1.22 11.61
N ASN A 53 -6.09 0.82 10.41
CA ASN A 53 -5.39 1.67 9.44
C ASN A 53 -6.09 1.63 8.08
N SER A 54 -6.64 2.78 7.67
CA SER A 54 -7.26 2.91 6.34
C SER A 54 -6.22 2.84 5.24
N VAL A 55 -6.54 2.06 4.20
CA VAL A 55 -5.82 1.97 2.91
C VAL A 55 -6.18 3.10 1.93
N SER A 56 -7.09 4.01 2.31
CA SER A 56 -7.51 5.13 1.45
C SER A 56 -6.41 6.16 1.18
N ASP A 57 -5.38 6.21 2.02
CA ASP A 57 -4.19 7.03 1.84
C ASP A 57 -2.98 6.08 1.84
N GLY A 58 -2.52 5.74 0.64
CA GLY A 58 -1.49 4.70 0.46
C GLY A 58 -0.16 5.08 1.13
N ASP A 59 0.22 6.35 1.05
CA ASP A 59 1.49 6.83 1.62
C ASP A 59 1.48 6.74 3.15
N LYS A 60 0.39 7.21 3.77
CA LYS A 60 0.23 7.15 5.23
C LYS A 60 0.13 5.71 5.72
N PHE A 61 -0.57 4.86 4.97
CA PHE A 61 -0.69 3.43 5.26
C PHE A 61 0.70 2.78 5.25
N CYS A 62 1.46 2.94 4.16
CA CYS A 62 2.80 2.37 4.02
C CYS A 62 3.77 2.88 5.09
N ALA A 63 3.74 4.18 5.40
CA ALA A 63 4.58 4.75 6.46
C ALA A 63 4.25 4.17 7.85
N THR A 64 2.97 3.96 8.14
CA THR A 64 2.51 3.38 9.41
C THR A 64 2.85 1.89 9.50
N LEU A 65 2.70 1.16 8.39
CA LEU A 65 3.04 -0.26 8.29
C LEU A 65 4.53 -0.50 8.52
N MET A 66 5.40 0.31 7.88
CA MET A 66 6.86 0.23 8.05
C MET A 66 7.32 0.58 9.47
N ARG A 67 6.60 1.46 10.18
CA ARG A 67 6.88 1.79 11.59
C ARG A 67 6.42 0.72 12.57
N ARG A 68 5.32 0.01 12.28
CA ARG A 68 4.71 -0.94 13.22
C ARG A 68 5.54 -2.21 13.40
N SER A 69 6.33 -2.65 12.41
CA SER A 69 7.27 -3.73 12.70
C SER A 69 8.55 -3.76 11.85
N SER A 70 9.67 -3.95 12.55
CA SER A 70 10.97 -4.35 11.99
C SER A 70 10.95 -5.75 11.37
N ARG A 71 9.94 -6.59 11.69
CA ARG A 71 9.69 -7.91 11.06
C ARG A 71 8.89 -7.80 9.75
N HIS A 72 8.04 -6.79 9.55
CA HIS A 72 7.35 -6.51 8.29
C HIS A 72 8.26 -5.80 7.29
N MET A 73 9.29 -5.09 7.76
CA MET A 73 10.41 -4.68 6.92
C MET A 73 11.10 -5.91 6.28
N ASN A 74 11.17 -7.04 7.00
CA ASN A 74 11.63 -8.33 6.49
C ASN A 74 10.58 -9.11 5.67
N LEU A 75 9.27 -8.93 5.89
CA LEU A 75 8.24 -9.47 4.97
C LEU A 75 8.21 -8.70 3.64
N GLY A 76 8.48 -7.39 3.68
CA GLY A 76 8.61 -6.55 2.49
C GLY A 76 9.91 -6.74 1.71
N THR A 77 10.94 -7.32 2.31
CA THR A 77 12.25 -7.58 1.67
C THR A 77 12.54 -9.07 1.39
N LYS A 78 11.99 -10.03 2.16
CA LYS A 78 12.14 -11.48 1.87
C LYS A 78 11.17 -11.99 0.81
N ASN A 79 9.98 -11.41 0.73
CA ASN A 79 9.11 -11.55 -0.42
C ASN A 79 9.32 -10.28 -1.25
N ASN A 80 10.06 -10.40 -2.36
CA ASN A 80 10.43 -9.35 -3.31
C ASN A 80 9.20 -8.76 -4.07
N THR A 81 8.10 -8.55 -3.36
CA THR A 81 6.75 -8.41 -3.90
C THR A 81 6.00 -7.28 -3.20
N PHE A 82 6.14 -7.06 -1.88
CA PHE A 82 5.36 -6.02 -1.20
C PHE A 82 5.90 -4.61 -1.44
N ILE A 83 7.21 -4.42 -1.23
CA ILE A 83 7.85 -3.11 -1.42
C ILE A 83 8.13 -2.88 -2.90
N SER A 84 8.45 -3.93 -3.65
CA SER A 84 8.75 -3.86 -5.09
C SER A 84 7.54 -3.54 -5.97
N ILE A 85 6.31 -3.90 -5.56
CA ILE A 85 5.08 -3.55 -6.30
C ILE A 85 4.59 -2.14 -5.95
N ILE A 86 4.89 -1.63 -4.75
CA ILE A 86 4.44 -0.30 -4.31
C ILE A 86 5.41 0.81 -4.79
N TRP A 87 6.66 0.47 -5.11
CA TRP A 87 7.69 1.42 -5.56
C TRP A 87 8.06 1.34 -7.07
N LEU A 88 7.27 0.63 -7.89
CA LEU A 88 7.32 0.66 -9.36
C LEU A 88 6.10 1.41 -9.90
#